data_AF-A0A9D9L4S8-F1
#
_entry.id   AF-A0A9D9L4S8-F1
#
_cell.length_a   1.000
_cell.length_b   1.000
_cell.length_c   1.000
_cell.angle_alpha   90.00
_cell.angle_beta   90.00
_cell.angle_gamma   90.00
#
_symmetry.space_group_name_H-M   'P 1'
#
loop_
_entity.id
_entity.type
_entity.pdbx_description
1 polymer ?
#
loop_
_entity_poly.entity_id
_entity_poly.type
_entity_poly.pdbx_seq_one_letter_code
_entity_poly.pdbx_strand_id
1 'polypeptide(L)'
;MRWIDGSDVALNQFSGEKLCEKLALEMYKCDREKWFECESYIQNVLFILDFDTVCNMEGFSTPYDGYFAIDYYMKIIQAFQAIGDKHDADILSEALHLDTHYTEQIESIDEDDESDAVYDVFCDKIAELEKGLYLNTDYDMWTLLYEYVESHIKQQQ
;
A
#
# COMPACT_ATOMS: atom_id res chain seq x y z
N MET A 1 -19.87 0.17 -13.48
CA MET A 1 -18.40 0.37 -13.41
C MET A 1 -17.73 -0.77 -14.15
N ARG A 2 -16.61 -0.51 -14.81
CA ARG A 2 -15.74 -1.55 -15.37
C ARG A 2 -14.93 -2.21 -14.26
N TRP A 3 -15.13 -3.51 -14.08
CA TRP A 3 -14.47 -4.35 -13.08
C TRP A 3 -13.05 -4.73 -13.48
N ILE A 4 -12.29 -5.32 -12.56
CA ILE A 4 -10.86 -5.67 -12.74
C ILE A 4 -10.62 -6.71 -13.86
N ASP A 5 -11.63 -7.52 -14.20
CA ASP A 5 -11.58 -8.45 -15.33
C ASP A 5 -12.04 -7.82 -16.66
N GLY A 6 -12.49 -6.57 -16.61
CA GLY A 6 -13.02 -5.80 -17.74
C GLY A 6 -14.53 -5.92 -17.93
N SER A 7 -15.24 -6.71 -17.11
CA SER A 7 -16.70 -6.83 -17.14
C SER A 7 -17.41 -5.64 -16.51
N ASP A 8 -18.71 -5.48 -16.76
CA ASP A 8 -19.53 -4.50 -16.05
C ASP A 8 -20.09 -5.11 -14.76
N VAL A 9 -19.86 -4.43 -13.63
CA VAL A 9 -20.40 -4.81 -12.32
C VAL A 9 -21.34 -3.73 -11.79
N ALA A 10 -22.51 -4.18 -11.32
CA ALA A 10 -23.41 -3.37 -10.50
C ALA A 10 -22.93 -3.40 -9.05
N LEU A 11 -22.57 -2.24 -8.51
CA LEU A 11 -21.94 -2.13 -7.18
C LEU A 11 -22.94 -2.02 -6.04
N ASN A 12 -24.18 -1.63 -6.34
CA ASN A 12 -25.27 -1.44 -5.38
C ASN A 12 -25.68 -2.72 -4.63
N GLN A 13 -25.19 -3.88 -5.04
CA GLN A 13 -25.39 -5.16 -4.37
C GLN A 13 -24.35 -5.46 -3.27
N PHE A 14 -23.31 -4.63 -3.12
CA PHE A 14 -22.22 -4.86 -2.18
C PHE A 14 -22.19 -3.81 -1.07
N SER A 15 -21.84 -4.23 0.15
CA SER A 15 -21.28 -3.33 1.17
C SER A 15 -19.81 -3.02 0.85
N GLY A 16 -19.23 -2.02 1.52
CA GLY A 16 -17.80 -1.72 1.40
C GLY A 16 -16.93 -2.94 1.68
N GLU A 17 -17.16 -3.59 2.83
CA GLU A 17 -16.52 -4.84 3.23
C GLU A 17 -16.63 -5.94 2.16
N LYS A 18 -17.84 -6.22 1.67
CA LYS A 18 -18.05 -7.29 0.68
C LYS A 18 -17.39 -7.00 -0.67
N LEU A 19 -17.26 -5.73 -1.03
CA LEU A 19 -16.52 -5.35 -2.22
C LEU A 19 -15.01 -5.54 -2.02
N CYS A 20 -14.47 -5.17 -0.86
CA CYS A 20 -13.07 -5.41 -0.50
C CYS A 20 -12.74 -6.91 -0.50
N GLU A 21 -13.58 -7.76 0.10
CA GLU A 21 -13.43 -9.22 0.08
C GLU A 21 -13.40 -9.76 -1.36
N LYS A 22 -14.33 -9.30 -2.21
CA LYS A 22 -14.38 -9.71 -3.61
C LYS A 22 -13.10 -9.29 -4.36
N LEU A 23 -12.61 -8.07 -4.14
CA LEU A 23 -11.35 -7.60 -4.73
C LEU A 23 -10.17 -8.44 -4.27
N ALA A 24 -10.03 -8.71 -2.97
CA ALA A 24 -8.95 -9.54 -2.43
C ALA A 24 -8.92 -10.94 -3.07
N LEU A 25 -10.08 -11.54 -3.33
CA LEU A 25 -10.20 -12.86 -3.97
C LEU A 25 -9.90 -12.85 -5.47
N GLU A 26 -9.95 -11.70 -6.14
CA GLU A 26 -9.90 -11.61 -7.59
C GLU A 26 -8.69 -10.82 -8.11
N MET A 27 -8.03 -10.00 -7.28
CA MET A 27 -6.96 -9.09 -7.72
C MET A 27 -5.79 -9.80 -8.41
N TYR A 28 -5.42 -11.00 -7.95
CA TYR A 28 -4.36 -11.83 -8.56
C TYR A 28 -4.83 -12.74 -9.69
N LYS A 29 -6.13 -12.72 -10.04
CA LYS A 29 -6.66 -13.46 -11.21
C LYS A 29 -6.56 -12.65 -12.50
N CYS A 30 -6.18 -11.38 -12.40
CA CYS A 30 -5.99 -10.47 -13.53
C CYS A 30 -4.63 -9.80 -13.45
N ASP A 31 -4.11 -9.39 -14.62
CA ASP A 31 -2.86 -8.64 -14.68
C ASP A 31 -3.00 -7.29 -13.96
N ARG A 32 -1.97 -6.91 -13.20
CA ARG A 32 -1.90 -5.64 -12.46
C ARG A 32 -2.14 -4.41 -13.36
N GLU A 33 -1.79 -4.49 -14.64
CA GLU A 33 -2.07 -3.44 -15.63
C GLU A 33 -3.56 -3.06 -15.70
N LYS A 34 -4.46 -4.04 -15.51
CA LYS A 34 -5.91 -3.81 -15.50
C LYS A 34 -6.40 -3.03 -14.29
N TRP A 35 -5.64 -3.04 -13.19
CA TRP A 35 -6.00 -2.26 -12.01
C TRP A 35 -6.05 -0.78 -12.36
N PHE A 36 -5.15 -0.30 -13.23
CA PHE A 36 -5.10 1.09 -13.68
C PHE A 36 -6.26 1.50 -14.60
N GLU A 37 -7.03 0.55 -15.14
CA GLU A 37 -8.26 0.82 -15.89
C GLU A 37 -9.48 1.02 -14.97
N CYS A 38 -9.37 0.65 -13.69
CA CYS A 38 -10.45 0.76 -12.72
C CYS A 38 -10.63 2.22 -12.26
N GLU A 39 -11.78 2.52 -11.65
CA GLU A 39 -11.99 3.82 -11.02
C GLU A 39 -11.02 4.04 -9.84
N SER A 40 -10.66 5.29 -9.57
CA SER A 40 -9.60 5.64 -8.60
C SER A 40 -9.82 5.04 -7.22
N TYR A 41 -11.05 4.99 -6.72
CA TYR A 41 -11.32 4.43 -5.41
C TYR A 41 -11.12 2.91 -5.36
N ILE A 42 -11.36 2.19 -6.47
CA ILE A 42 -11.04 0.76 -6.58
C ILE A 42 -9.53 0.56 -6.64
N GLN A 43 -8.81 1.42 -7.36
CA GLN A 43 -7.34 1.40 -7.36
C GLN A 43 -6.78 1.55 -5.95
N ASN A 44 -7.31 2.49 -5.16
CA ASN A 44 -6.87 2.67 -3.77
C ASN A 44 -7.06 1.40 -2.93
N VAL A 45 -8.22 0.73 -3.06
CA VAL A 45 -8.48 -0.55 -2.38
C VAL A 45 -7.47 -1.62 -2.82
N LEU A 46 -7.20 -1.73 -4.12
CA LEU A 46 -6.25 -2.71 -4.66
C LEU A 46 -4.82 -2.47 -4.13
N PHE A 47 -4.37 -1.22 -4.06
CA PHE A 47 -3.04 -0.91 -3.51
C PHE A 47 -2.93 -1.24 -2.02
N ILE A 48 -3.97 -0.97 -1.23
CA ILE A 48 -3.99 -1.31 0.20
C ILE A 48 -4.01 -2.82 0.40
N LEU A 49 -4.83 -3.56 -0.35
CA LEU A 49 -4.91 -5.02 -0.27
C LEU A 49 -3.60 -5.71 -0.68
N ASP A 50 -2.96 -5.24 -1.76
CA ASP A 50 -1.67 -5.78 -2.20
C ASP A 50 -0.57 -5.46 -1.18
N PHE A 51 -0.56 -4.24 -0.63
CA PHE A 51 0.37 -3.85 0.42
C PHE A 51 0.22 -4.72 1.68
N ASP A 52 -1.01 -4.90 2.18
CA ASP A 52 -1.31 -5.78 3.32
C ASP A 52 -0.83 -7.21 3.05
N THR A 53 -1.14 -7.74 1.87
CA THR A 53 -0.77 -9.11 1.50
C THR A 53 0.76 -9.29 1.47
N VAL A 54 1.47 -8.36 0.82
CA VAL A 54 2.95 -8.40 0.75
C VAL A 54 3.55 -8.28 2.14
N CYS A 55 3.10 -7.33 2.97
CA CYS A 55 3.67 -7.14 4.30
C CYS A 55 3.45 -8.36 5.20
N ASN A 56 2.28 -8.99 5.13
CA ASN A 56 2.00 -10.22 5.89
C ASN A 56 2.79 -11.44 5.40
N MET A 57 3.21 -11.47 4.13
CA MET A 57 3.94 -12.61 3.55
C MET A 57 5.46 -12.45 3.62
N GLU A 58 5.94 -11.25 3.34
CA GLU A 58 7.35 -10.96 3.06
C GLU A 58 7.97 -9.97 4.07
N GLY A 59 7.15 -9.41 4.97
CA GLY A 59 7.54 -8.35 5.88
C GLY A 59 7.39 -6.96 5.28
N PHE A 60 7.50 -5.92 6.11
CA PHE A 60 7.44 -4.54 5.64
C PHE A 60 8.61 -4.24 4.70
N SER A 61 8.30 -3.75 3.50
CA SER A 61 9.25 -3.57 2.41
C SER A 61 9.19 -2.16 1.86
N THR A 62 10.34 -1.51 1.74
CA THR A 62 10.52 -0.20 1.10
C THR A 62 11.17 -0.36 -0.28
N PRO A 63 11.18 0.67 -1.16
CA PRO A 63 11.65 0.49 -2.53
C PRO A 63 13.09 0.02 -2.74
N TYR A 64 14.03 0.38 -1.87
CA TYR A 64 15.44 0.02 -1.99
C TYR A 64 15.69 -1.49 -1.95
N ASP A 65 15.08 -2.19 -0.99
CA ASP A 65 15.21 -3.64 -0.82
C ASP A 65 14.11 -4.45 -1.53
N GLY A 66 13.13 -3.78 -2.12
CA GLY A 66 11.77 -4.27 -1.98
C GLY A 66 10.99 -4.73 -3.21
N TYR A 67 9.79 -5.21 -2.89
CA TYR A 67 8.74 -5.64 -3.81
C TYR A 67 8.07 -4.46 -4.56
N PHE A 68 8.32 -3.21 -4.13
CA PHE A 68 7.62 -2.03 -4.61
C PHE A 68 8.56 -1.06 -5.33
N ALA A 69 8.23 -0.72 -6.56
CA ALA A 69 8.83 0.44 -7.21
C ALA A 69 8.36 1.75 -6.53
N ILE A 70 9.17 2.81 -6.61
CA ILE A 70 8.86 4.12 -5.97
C ILE A 70 7.48 4.64 -6.37
N ASP A 71 7.12 4.57 -7.65
CA ASP A 71 5.83 5.04 -8.16
C ASP A 71 4.65 4.23 -7.61
N TYR A 72 4.85 2.93 -7.41
CA TYR A 72 3.89 2.05 -6.77
C TYR A 72 3.74 2.37 -5.28
N TYR A 73 4.85 2.58 -4.58
CA TYR A 73 4.86 2.93 -3.16
C TYR A 73 4.18 4.27 -2.89
N MET A 74 4.37 5.26 -3.76
CA MET A 74 3.64 6.54 -3.72
C MET A 74 2.12 6.35 -3.88
N LYS A 75 1.68 5.38 -4.69
CA LYS A 75 0.25 5.06 -4.85
C LYS A 75 -0.33 4.41 -3.60
N ILE A 76 0.45 3.58 -2.90
CA ILE A 76 0.06 3.05 -1.58
C ILE A 76 -0.15 4.21 -0.61
N ILE A 77 0.83 5.13 -0.49
CA ILE A 77 0.71 6.32 0.37
C ILE A 77 -0.58 7.11 0.05
N GLN A 78 -0.82 7.38 -1.25
CA GLN A 78 -2.03 8.08 -1.69
C GLN A 78 -3.32 7.34 -1.34
N ALA A 79 -3.31 6.00 -1.37
CA ALA A 79 -4.46 5.20 -0.99
C ALA A 79 -4.77 5.32 0.51
N PHE A 80 -3.76 5.25 1.39
CA PHE A 80 -3.94 5.47 2.83
C PHE A 80 -4.46 6.89 3.12
N GLN A 81 -3.92 7.91 2.44
CA GLN A 81 -4.45 9.27 2.53
C GLN A 81 -5.92 9.37 2.08
N ALA A 82 -6.30 8.66 1.01
CA ALA A 82 -7.65 8.70 0.47
C ALA A 82 -8.69 8.08 1.40
N ILE A 83 -8.34 7.03 2.15
CA ILE A 83 -9.23 6.42 3.15
C ILE A 83 -9.28 7.23 4.46
N GLY A 84 -8.47 8.29 4.59
CA GLY A 84 -8.40 9.13 5.77
C GLY A 84 -7.40 8.67 6.84
N ASP A 85 -6.62 7.64 6.53
CA ASP A 85 -5.59 7.11 7.43
C ASP A 85 -4.27 7.89 7.28
N LYS A 86 -4.24 9.04 7.96
CA LYS A 86 -3.10 9.96 7.90
C LYS A 86 -1.86 9.42 8.59
N HIS A 87 -2.05 8.69 9.68
CA HIS A 87 -0.95 8.21 10.52
C HIS A 87 -0.09 7.21 9.73
N ASP A 88 -0.72 6.21 9.12
CA ASP A 88 0.01 5.24 8.31
C ASP A 88 0.55 5.86 7.02
N ALA A 89 -0.18 6.79 6.40
CA ALA A 89 0.34 7.55 5.26
C ALA A 89 1.61 8.35 5.61
N ASP A 90 1.67 8.94 6.81
CA ASP A 90 2.85 9.69 7.28
C ASP A 90 4.03 8.75 7.56
N ILE A 91 3.78 7.59 8.19
CA ILE A 91 4.80 6.55 8.39
C ILE A 91 5.37 6.07 7.06
N LEU A 92 4.51 5.73 6.10
CA LEU A 92 4.94 5.27 4.78
C LEU A 92 5.72 6.37 4.04
N SER A 93 5.31 7.64 4.17
CA SER A 93 6.03 8.77 3.58
C SER A 93 7.43 8.93 4.19
N GLU A 94 7.57 8.79 5.50
CA GLU A 94 8.87 8.83 6.18
C GLU A 94 9.74 7.63 5.77
N ALA A 95 9.16 6.44 5.65
CA ALA A 95 9.87 5.26 5.18
C ALA A 95 10.45 5.49 3.77
N LEU A 96 9.67 6.07 2.85
CA LEU A 96 10.14 6.42 1.50
C LEU A 96 11.24 7.49 1.52
N HIS A 97 11.13 8.47 2.43
CA HIS A 97 12.16 9.50 2.59
C HIS A 97 13.48 8.91 3.08
N LEU A 98 13.44 8.05 4.10
CA LEU A 98 14.60 7.34 4.62
C LEU A 98 15.21 6.44 3.54
N ASP A 99 14.38 5.65 2.85
CA ASP A 99 14.81 4.78 1.76
C ASP A 99 15.61 5.54 0.71
N THR A 100 15.08 6.67 0.23
CA THR A 100 15.79 7.54 -0.73
C THR A 100 17.10 8.07 -0.15
N HIS A 101 17.07 8.59 1.07
CA HIS A 101 18.22 9.20 1.73
C HIS A 101 19.36 8.21 2.00
N TYR A 102 19.03 6.98 2.41
CA TYR A 102 20.01 5.95 2.71
C TYR A 102 20.53 5.29 1.44
N THR A 103 19.69 5.10 0.41
CA THR A 103 20.14 4.66 -0.92
C THR A 103 21.23 5.57 -1.47
N GLU A 104 21.01 6.88 -1.47
CA GLU A 104 21.99 7.87 -1.96
C GLU A 104 23.32 7.82 -1.17
N GLN A 105 23.26 7.54 0.14
CA GLN A 105 24.46 7.41 0.96
C GLN A 105 25.20 6.12 0.66
N ILE A 106 24.50 4.99 0.61
CA ILE A 106 25.08 3.67 0.32
C ILE A 106 25.75 3.68 -1.06
N GLU A 107 25.09 4.21 -2.09
CA GLU A 107 25.66 4.30 -3.44
C GLU A 107 26.89 5.22 -3.53
N SER A 108 27.10 6.09 -2.53
CA SER A 108 28.25 7.01 -2.48
C SER A 108 29.48 6.44 -1.75
N ILE A 109 29.35 5.25 -1.14
CA ILE A 109 30.40 4.60 -0.35
C ILE A 109 31.08 3.52 -1.20
N ASP A 110 32.40 3.61 -1.36
CA ASP A 110 33.20 2.64 -2.13
C ASP A 110 33.58 1.39 -1.30
N GLU A 111 33.55 1.47 0.04
CA GLU A 111 33.95 0.39 0.95
C GLU A 111 32.73 -0.42 1.42
N ASP A 112 32.65 -1.69 1.03
CA ASP A 112 31.52 -2.59 1.34
C ASP A 112 31.19 -2.63 2.85
N ASP A 113 32.20 -2.72 3.72
CA ASP A 113 32.00 -2.77 5.19
C ASP A 113 31.37 -1.48 5.74
N GLU A 114 31.66 -0.31 5.16
CA GLU A 114 31.07 0.97 5.55
C GLU A 114 29.64 1.11 5.00
N SER A 115 29.42 0.64 3.78
CA SER A 115 28.09 0.57 3.16
C SER A 115 27.13 -0.33 3.96
N ASP A 116 27.59 -1.51 4.36
CA ASP A 116 26.82 -2.47 5.18
C ASP A 116 26.43 -1.85 6.53
N ALA A 117 27.34 -1.11 7.17
CA ALA A 117 27.05 -0.44 8.43
C ALA A 117 25.98 0.67 8.29
N VAL A 118 25.96 1.38 7.17
CA VAL A 118 24.92 2.38 6.86
C VAL A 118 23.58 1.70 6.56
N TYR A 119 23.60 0.57 5.86
CA TYR A 119 22.44 -0.26 5.59
C TYR A 119 21.81 -0.83 6.87
N ASP A 120 22.62 -1.34 7.81
CA ASP A 120 22.10 -1.81 9.11
C ASP A 120 21.34 -0.70 9.86
N VAL A 121 21.85 0.53 9.84
CA VAL A 121 21.18 1.70 10.45
C VAL A 121 19.88 2.03 9.72
N PHE A 122 19.83 1.88 8.41
CA PHE A 122 18.61 2.03 7.63
C PHE A 122 17.56 0.99 8.04
N CYS A 123 17.93 -0.29 8.10
CA CYS A 123 17.04 -1.37 8.52
C CYS A 123 16.46 -1.13 9.92
N ASP A 124 17.29 -0.70 10.88
CA ASP A 124 16.83 -0.39 12.24
C ASP A 124 15.77 0.73 12.26
N LYS A 125 15.92 1.75 11.41
CA LYS A 125 14.95 2.85 11.31
C LYS A 125 13.64 2.42 10.66
N ILE A 126 13.72 1.61 9.60
CA ILE A 126 12.53 1.06 8.94
C ILE A 126 11.77 0.12 9.89
N ALA A 127 12.47 -0.73 10.63
CA ALA A 127 11.86 -1.61 11.63
C ALA A 127 11.20 -0.83 12.79
N GLU A 128 11.69 0.36 13.13
CA GLU A 128 11.03 1.21 14.13
C GLU A 128 9.75 1.84 13.58
N LEU A 129 9.76 2.30 12.32
CA LEU A 129 8.56 2.82 11.65
C LEU A 129 7.48 1.74 11.49
N GLU A 130 7.87 0.52 11.12
CA GLU A 130 6.98 -0.62 10.94
C GLU A 130 6.10 -0.90 12.15
N LYS A 131 6.65 -0.75 13.37
CA LYS A 131 5.91 -0.94 14.63
C LYS A 131 4.72 0.01 14.79
N GLY A 132 4.75 1.15 14.09
CA GLY A 132 3.70 2.16 14.14
C GLY A 132 2.56 1.94 13.16
N LEU A 133 2.70 1.03 12.19
CA LEU A 133 1.68 0.75 11.16
C LEU A 133 0.47 0.04 11.76
N TYR A 134 -0.71 0.16 11.13
CA TYR A 134 -1.90 -0.64 11.50
C TYR A 134 -1.62 -2.15 11.61
N LEU A 135 -0.70 -2.68 10.80
CA LEU A 135 -0.27 -4.09 10.82
C LEU A 135 0.27 -4.54 12.18
N ASN A 136 0.86 -3.62 12.94
CA ASN A 136 1.55 -3.88 14.20
C ASN A 136 0.90 -3.19 15.40
N THR A 137 -0.32 -2.67 15.23
CA THR A 137 -1.07 -1.98 16.28
C THR A 137 -2.51 -2.48 16.35
N ASP A 138 -3.26 -2.06 17.37
CA ASP A 138 -4.70 -2.35 17.48
C ASP A 138 -5.57 -1.38 16.62
N TYR A 139 -4.95 -0.63 15.71
CA TYR A 139 -5.65 0.36 14.89
C TYR A 139 -6.44 -0.29 13.76
N ASP A 140 -7.74 -0.01 13.71
CA ASP A 140 -8.65 -0.61 12.73
C ASP A 140 -8.73 0.22 11.43
N MET A 141 -7.69 0.09 10.60
CA MET A 141 -7.65 0.68 9.26
C MET A 141 -8.76 0.10 8.35
N TRP A 142 -9.13 -1.16 8.53
CA TRP A 142 -10.13 -1.83 7.69
C TRP A 142 -11.49 -1.16 7.76
N THR A 143 -11.92 -0.72 8.94
CA THR A 143 -13.16 0.06 9.07
C THR A 143 -13.11 1.34 8.22
N LEU A 144 -11.99 2.07 8.20
CA LEU A 144 -11.83 3.26 7.35
C LEU A 144 -11.92 2.91 5.86
N LEU A 145 -11.26 1.83 5.43
CA LEU A 145 -11.33 1.35 4.05
C LEU A 145 -12.77 0.99 3.65
N TYR A 146 -13.51 0.29 4.51
CA TYR A 146 -14.88 -0.13 4.23
C TYR A 146 -15.83 1.07 4.14
N GLU A 147 -15.72 2.02 5.07
CA GLU A 147 -16.49 3.27 5.03
C GLU A 147 -16.17 4.10 3.79
N TYR A 148 -14.89 4.19 3.42
CA TYR A 148 -14.45 4.85 2.20
C TYR A 148 -15.11 4.24 0.95
N VAL A 149 -15.08 2.92 0.80
CA VAL A 149 -15.72 2.22 -0.32
C VAL A 149 -17.24 2.40 -0.29
N GLU A 150 -17.87 2.25 0.87
CA GLU A 150 -19.32 2.38 0.98
C GLU A 150 -19.80 3.79 0.60
N SER A 151 -19.03 4.82 0.96
CA SER A 151 -19.34 6.19 0.58
C SER A 151 -19.33 6.40 -0.94
N HIS A 152 -18.43 5.74 -1.67
CA HIS A 152 -18.37 5.80 -3.14
C HIS A 152 -19.52 5.02 -3.77
N ILE A 153 -19.84 3.83 -3.25
CA ILE A 153 -21.00 3.04 -3.74
C ILE A 153 -22.29 3.87 -3.62
N LYS A 154 -22.49 4.59 -2.51
CA LYS A 154 -23.68 5.44 -2.29
C LYS A 154 -23.75 6.63 -3.23
N GLN A 155 -22.61 7.19 -3.65
CA GLN A 155 -22.58 8.32 -4.58
C GLN A 155 -22.87 7.94 -6.04
N GLN A 156 -22.80 6.65 -6.37
CA GLN A 156 -23.11 6.13 -7.71
C GLN A 156 -24.58 5.72 -7.89
N GLN A 157 -25.43 5.96 -6.88
CA GLN A 157 -26.88 5.71 -6.89
C GLN A 157 -27.65 6.97 -7.29
#